data_AF-A0A673T6A2-F1
#
_entry.id   AF-A0A673T6A2-F1
#
_cell.length_a   1.000
_cell.length_b   1.000
_cell.length_c   1.000
_cell.angle_alpha   90.00
_cell.angle_beta   90.00
_cell.angle_gamma   90.00
#
_symmetry.space_group_name_H-M   'P 1'
#
loop_
_entity.id
_entity.type
_entity.pdbx_description
1 polymer ?
#
loop_
_entity_poly.entity_id
_entity_poly.type
_entity_poly.pdbx_seq_one_letter_code
_entity_poly.pdbx_strand_id
1 'polypeptide(L)' 'VAGLVKITGLAQLALCKSPQERPRILYTKMPDVFEQIPKNAENELSLARKMIQWKPWELLVEELPATNGNGQY' A
#
# COMPACT_ATOMS: atom_id res chain seq x y z
N VAL A 1 18.33 -41.49 19.93
CA VAL A 1 17.91 -40.64 18.79
C VAL A 1 16.72 -39.83 19.24
N ALA A 2 16.83 -38.49 19.14
CA ALA A 2 15.90 -37.46 19.61
C ALA A 2 14.45 -37.75 19.16
N GLY A 3 13.37 -37.41 19.86
CA GLY A 3 13.15 -36.43 20.94
C GLY A 3 11.73 -35.89 20.74
N LEU A 4 10.71 -36.73 20.96
CA LEU A 4 9.30 -36.32 20.84
C LEU A 4 8.89 -35.62 22.15
N VAL A 5 8.97 -34.30 22.17
CA VAL A 5 8.53 -33.50 23.33
C VAL A 5 7.01 -33.57 23.43
N LYS A 6 6.51 -34.37 24.37
CA LYS A 6 5.12 -34.31 24.83
C LYS A 6 4.96 -33.07 25.73
N ILE A 7 4.42 -31.99 25.20
CA ILE A 7 3.87 -30.91 26.03
C ILE A 7 2.43 -31.24 26.43
N THR A 8 2.25 -32.29 27.23
CA THR A 8 0.99 -32.60 27.92
C THR A 8 0.94 -31.82 29.22
N GLY A 9 0.28 -30.67 29.20
CA GLY A 9 -0.05 -29.94 30.41
C GLY A 9 -0.10 -28.43 30.17
N LEU A 10 -1.31 -27.92 29.92
CA LEU A 10 -1.69 -26.51 30.05
C LEU A 10 -1.12 -25.47 29.06
N ALA A 11 0.04 -25.68 28.42
CA ALA A 11 0.55 -24.75 27.38
C ALA A 11 -0.17 -24.88 26.01
N GLN A 12 -0.91 -25.97 25.79
CA GLN A 12 -1.68 -26.20 24.57
C GLN A 12 -2.97 -25.37 24.46
N LEU A 13 -3.45 -24.75 25.54
CA LEU A 13 -4.67 -23.92 25.46
C LEU A 13 -4.40 -22.55 24.82
N ALA A 14 -3.14 -22.10 24.82
CA ALA A 14 -2.72 -20.86 24.14
C ALA A 14 -2.12 -21.13 22.73
N LEU A 15 -2.03 -22.39 22.29
CA LEU A 15 -1.48 -22.73 20.98
C LEU A 15 -2.55 -22.49 19.90
N CYS A 16 -2.51 -21.28 19.34
CA CYS A 16 -3.22 -20.77 18.17
C CYS A 16 -4.61 -21.35 17.93
N LYS A 17 -5.63 -20.51 18.10
CA LYS A 17 -6.85 -20.57 17.29
C LYS A 17 -6.39 -20.85 15.85
N SER A 18 -6.59 -22.10 15.40
CA SER A 18 -6.24 -22.65 14.08
C SER A 18 -4.85 -22.27 13.49
N PRO A 19 -3.83 -23.15 13.61
CA PRO A 19 -2.51 -22.98 12.98
C PRO A 19 -2.53 -22.82 11.44
N GLN A 20 -3.66 -23.12 10.82
CA GLN A 20 -3.88 -23.18 9.37
C GLN A 20 -4.61 -21.94 8.82
N GLU A 21 -5.02 -20.97 9.65
CA GLU A 21 -5.72 -19.77 9.16
C GLU A 21 -4.80 -18.80 8.42
N ARG A 22 -3.55 -18.66 8.86
CA ARG A 22 -2.56 -17.80 8.21
C ARG A 22 -2.32 -18.17 6.73
N PRO A 23 -2.08 -19.44 6.36
CA PRO A 23 -1.95 -19.81 4.95
C PRO A 23 -3.25 -19.60 4.17
N ARG A 24 -4.43 -19.83 4.78
CA ARG A 24 -5.73 -19.62 4.11
C ARG A 24 -5.95 -18.17 3.70
N ILE A 25 -5.59 -17.21 4.57
CA ILE A 25 -5.71 -15.78 4.26
C ILE A 25 -4.80 -15.41 3.08
N LEU A 26 -3.59 -15.94 3.02
CA LEU A 26 -2.68 -15.68 1.90
C LEU A 26 -3.23 -16.26 0.59
N TYR A 27 -3.72 -17.50 0.60
CA TYR A 27 -4.32 -18.12 -0.60
C TYR A 27 -5.57 -17.42 -1.10
N THR A 28 -6.37 -16.82 -0.22
CA THR A 28 -7.56 -16.05 -0.65
C THR A 28 -7.20 -14.65 -1.16
N LYS A 29 -6.07 -14.07 -0.74
CA LYS A 29 -5.62 -12.74 -1.16
C LYS A 29 -4.75 -12.75 -2.41
N MET A 30 -4.04 -13.85 -2.70
CA MET A 30 -3.14 -13.91 -3.86
C MET A 30 -3.84 -13.65 -5.21
N PRO A 31 -4.98 -14.29 -5.54
CA PRO A 31 -5.64 -14.04 -6.83
C PRO A 31 -6.03 -12.58 -7.03
N ASP A 32 -6.59 -11.96 -5.99
CA ASP A 32 -6.98 -10.55 -5.96
C ASP A 32 -5.78 -9.62 -6.22
N VAL A 33 -4.62 -9.91 -5.61
CA VAL A 33 -3.39 -9.15 -5.85
C VAL A 33 -2.88 -9.32 -7.27
N PHE A 34 -2.92 -10.55 -7.82
CA PHE A 34 -2.46 -10.81 -9.19
C PHE A 34 -3.32 -10.13 -10.25
N GLU A 35 -4.62 -9.97 -10.03
CA GLU A 35 -5.50 -9.21 -10.92
C GLU A 35 -5.28 -7.69 -10.80
N GLN A 36 -4.92 -7.20 -9.62
CA GLN A 36 -4.69 -5.78 -9.37
C GLN A 36 -3.36 -5.26 -9.95
N ILE A 37 -2.29 -6.06 -9.92
CA ILE A 37 -0.97 -5.65 -10.43
C ILE A 37 -1.02 -5.12 -11.89
N PRO A 38 -1.54 -5.87 -12.89
CA PRO A 38 -1.56 -5.38 -14.27
C PRO A 38 -2.48 -4.16 -14.43
N LYS A 39 -3.62 -4.14 -13.74
CA LYS A 39 -4.55 -3.00 -13.76
C LYS A 39 -3.92 -1.74 -13.19
N ASN A 40 -3.19 -1.84 -12.08
CA ASN A 40 -2.47 -0.74 -11.48
C ASN A 40 -1.36 -0.25 -12.42
N ALA A 41 -0.61 -1.15 -13.04
CA ALA A 41 0.43 -0.80 -14.00
C ALA A 41 -0.15 -0.05 -15.23
N GLU A 42 -1.30 -0.48 -15.76
CA GLU A 42 -1.99 0.21 -16.84
C GLU A 42 -2.46 1.61 -16.43
N ASN A 43 -3.01 1.76 -15.22
CA ASN A 43 -3.43 3.05 -14.68
C ASN A 43 -2.24 3.99 -14.51
N GLU A 44 -1.12 3.50 -13.95
CA GLU A 44 0.11 4.27 -13.78
C GLU A 44 0.73 4.68 -15.11
N LEU A 45 0.77 3.77 -16.09
CA LEU A 45 1.23 4.06 -17.45
C LEU A 45 0.36 5.13 -18.12
N SER A 46 -0.97 5.03 -17.97
CA SER A 46 -1.93 6.00 -18.49
C SER A 46 -1.75 7.36 -17.83
N LEU A 47 -1.53 7.40 -16.51
CA LEU A 47 -1.23 8.61 -15.77
C LEU A 47 0.08 9.23 -16.24
N ALA A 48 1.16 8.45 -16.38
CA ALA A 48 2.46 8.94 -16.83
C ALA A 48 2.37 9.57 -18.23
N ARG A 49 1.60 8.96 -19.15
CA ARG A 49 1.34 9.54 -20.48
C ARG A 49 0.59 10.87 -20.39
N LYS A 50 -0.45 10.96 -19.56
CA LYS A 50 -1.19 12.21 -19.33
C LYS A 50 -0.34 13.28 -18.67
N MET A 51 0.54 12.90 -17.74
CA MET A 51 1.46 13.81 -17.06
C MET A 51 2.38 14.53 -18.06
N ILE A 52 2.82 13.89 -19.14
CA ILE A 52 3.60 14.55 -20.21
C ILE A 52 2.78 15.65 -20.90
N GLN A 53 1.48 15.45 -21.10
CA GLN A 53 0.60 16.46 -21.67
C GLN A 53 0.30 17.58 -20.67
N TRP A 54 0.01 17.23 -19.42
CA TRP A 54 -0.40 18.18 -18.38
C TRP A 54 0.76 19.00 -17.84
N LYS A 55 1.99 18.48 -17.93
CA LYS A 55 3.22 19.09 -17.42
C LYS A 55 3.03 19.77 -16.06
N PRO A 56 2.52 19.05 -15.04
CA PRO A 56 2.22 19.63 -13.74
C PRO A 56 3.46 20.24 -13.06
N TRP A 57 4.66 19.82 -13.45
CA TRP A 57 5.93 20.38 -13.00
C TRP A 57 6.29 21.74 -13.61
N GLU A 58 5.58 22.21 -14.63
CA GLU A 58 5.79 23.55 -15.24
C GLU A 58 4.92 24.65 -14.58
N LEU A 59 4.05 24.32 -13.60
CA LEU A 59 3.12 25.28 -12.99
C LEU A 59 3.30 25.45 -11.48
N LEU A 60 4.01 26.52 -11.11
CA LEU A 60 3.58 27.57 -10.17
C LEU A 60 4.65 28.68 -10.12
N VAL A 61 4.77 29.43 -11.22
CA VAL A 61 5.17 30.85 -11.14
C VAL A 61 3.89 31.66 -11.37
N GLU A 62 2.89 31.41 -10.53
CA GLU A 62 2.03 32.52 -10.15
C GLU A 62 2.94 33.40 -9.32
N GLU A 63 3.50 34.44 -9.94
CA GLU A 63 4.13 35.51 -9.17
C GLU A 63 3.08 35.95 -8.18
N LEU A 64 3.23 35.53 -6.91
CA LEU A 64 2.40 35.96 -5.79
C LEU A 64 2.21 37.45 -6.03
N PRO A 65 0.97 37.96 -6.22
CA PRO A 65 0.76 39.35 -6.62
C PRO A 65 1.59 40.15 -5.64
N ALA A 66 2.69 40.75 -6.15
CA ALA A 66 3.73 41.31 -5.31
C ALA A 66 2.99 42.15 -4.30
N THR A 67 3.05 41.73 -3.03
CA THR A 67 2.26 42.36 -1.99
C THR A 67 2.60 43.84 -2.12
N ASN A 68 1.61 44.63 -2.55
CA ASN A 68 1.79 46.05 -2.62
C ASN A 68 1.78 46.47 -1.16
N GLY A 69 2.97 46.46 -0.58
CA GLY A 69 3.32 47.03 0.70
C GLY A 69 3.22 48.54 0.65
N ASN A 70 2.09 49.06 0.16
CA ASN A 70 1.62 50.39 0.44
C ASN A 70 0.42 50.25 1.36
N GLY A 71 0.71 50.23 2.66
CA GLY A 71 -0.30 50.35 3.68
C GLY A 71 -1.19 51.55 3.39
N GLN A 72 -2.48 51.28 3.24
CA GLN A 72 -3.52 52.29 3.43
C GLN A 72 -4.50 51.69 4.44
N TYR A 73 -4.42 52.28 5.64
CA TYR A 73 -5.46 52.30 6.65
C TYR A 73 -6.74 52.95 6.09
#